data_AF-A0A661SYG0-F1
#
_entry.id   AF-A0A661SYG0-F1
#
_cell.length_a   1.000
_cell.length_b   1.000
_cell.length_c   1.000
_cell.angle_alpha   90.00
_cell.angle_beta   90.00
_cell.angle_gamma   90.00
#
_symmetry.space_group_name_H-M   'P 1'
#
loop_
_entity.id
_entity.type
_entity.pdbx_description
1 polymer ?
#
loop_
_entity_poly.entity_id
_entity_poly.type
_entity_poly.pdbx_seq_one_letter_code
_entity_poly.pdbx_strand_id
1 'polypeptide(L)'
;MKVWGDSGRVQDKLINRLERQEKQKAFQRDRFLKFKLPEIHARLTQSLLMNNIIETDNPGAISTAVLKGLKKALNSTEFDFKYFIAPIRSLVPRANPYSLYMTQYIMEVLINEPEVIEVYGTDLEIYGAVNEVISLVNIKFEKAEEEIASQLAKNRALVPGSREYEIALDEMVRRRLGEPQK
;
A
#
# COMPACT_ATOMS: atom_id res chain seq x y z
N MET A 1 -30.35 -8.61 40.44
CA MET A 1 -28.97 -8.93 40.04
C MET A 1 -28.87 -8.72 38.53
N LYS A 2 -28.21 -7.64 38.07
CA LYS A 2 -28.13 -7.29 36.64
C LYS A 2 -27.10 -8.21 35.98
N VAL A 3 -27.47 -8.95 34.94
CA VAL A 3 -26.61 -9.95 34.31
C VAL A 3 -25.61 -9.25 33.38
N TRP A 4 -24.35 -9.16 33.81
CA TRP A 4 -23.22 -8.60 33.04
C TRP A 4 -22.57 -9.63 32.09
N GLY A 5 -23.34 -10.61 31.59
CA GLY A 5 -22.80 -11.76 30.85
C GLY A 5 -22.88 -11.67 29.32
N ASP A 6 -23.71 -10.77 28.78
CA ASP A 6 -24.01 -10.73 27.34
C ASP A 6 -23.24 -9.63 26.59
N SER A 7 -22.91 -8.53 27.29
CA SER A 7 -22.15 -7.41 26.70
C SER A 7 -20.73 -7.79 26.31
N GLY A 8 -20.05 -8.64 27.10
CA GLY A 8 -18.69 -9.09 26.81
C GLY A 8 -18.63 -9.98 25.57
N ARG A 9 -19.59 -10.90 25.39
CA ARG A 9 -19.66 -11.78 24.22
C ARG A 9 -19.96 -11.04 22.92
N VAL A 10 -20.80 -10.00 22.98
CA VAL A 10 -21.08 -9.13 21.83
C VAL A 10 -19.85 -8.28 21.49
N GLN A 11 -19.16 -7.75 22.50
CA GLN A 11 -17.93 -6.99 22.35
C GLN A 11 -16.81 -7.84 21.74
N ASP A 12 -16.61 -9.07 22.21
CA ASP A 12 -15.60 -9.99 21.67
C ASP A 12 -15.88 -10.34 20.20
N LYS A 13 -17.15 -10.58 19.84
CA LYS A 13 -17.54 -10.83 18.45
C LYS A 13 -17.27 -9.63 17.54
N LEU A 14 -17.53 -8.41 18.03
CA LEU A 14 -17.24 -7.17 17.32
C LEU A 14 -15.74 -6.98 17.13
N ILE A 15 -14.94 -7.15 18.18
CA ILE A 15 -13.47 -7.05 18.13
C ILE A 15 -12.92 -8.05 17.12
N ASN A 16 -13.30 -9.33 17.22
CA ASN A 16 -12.86 -10.37 16.29
C ASN A 16 -13.21 -10.05 14.82
N ARG A 17 -14.39 -9.45 14.58
CA ARG A 17 -14.78 -9.04 13.23
C ARG A 17 -13.92 -7.88 12.72
N LEU A 18 -13.65 -6.88 13.56
CA LEU A 18 -12.82 -5.73 13.22
C LEU A 18 -11.39 -6.17 12.90
N GLU A 19 -10.80 -7.02 13.74
CA GLU A 19 -9.45 -7.56 13.51
C GLU A 19 -9.35 -8.33 12.18
N ARG A 20 -10.36 -9.16 11.86
CA ARG A 20 -10.40 -9.87 10.57
C ARG A 20 -10.45 -8.91 9.39
N GLN A 21 -11.27 -7.86 9.49
CA GLN A 21 -11.36 -6.85 8.43
C GLN A 21 -10.05 -6.07 8.27
N GLU A 22 -9.38 -5.73 9.36
CA GLU A 22 -8.09 -5.04 9.32
C GLU A 22 -7.01 -5.92 8.69
N LYS A 23 -6.91 -7.19 9.09
CA LYS A 23 -6.00 -8.17 8.48
C LYS A 23 -6.26 -8.36 6.99
N GLN A 24 -7.53 -8.44 6.59
CA GLN A 24 -7.89 -8.56 5.18
C GLN A 24 -7.48 -7.33 4.37
N LYS A 25 -7.69 -6.11 4.92
CA LYS A 25 -7.25 -4.87 4.28
C LYS A 25 -5.73 -4.77 4.19
N ALA A 26 -5.01 -5.19 5.22
CA ALA A 26 -3.56 -5.23 5.21
C ALA A 26 -3.06 -6.19 4.11
N PHE A 27 -3.62 -7.39 4.05
CA PHE A 27 -3.30 -8.38 3.01
C PHE A 27 -3.55 -7.85 1.60
N GLN A 28 -4.71 -7.21 1.35
CA GLN A 28 -5.02 -6.61 0.06
C GLN A 28 -4.04 -5.50 -0.33
N ARG A 29 -3.69 -4.62 0.62
CA ARG A 29 -2.71 -3.56 0.40
C ARG A 29 -1.31 -4.10 0.09
N ASP A 30 -0.87 -5.12 0.81
CA ASP A 30 0.44 -5.74 0.57
C ASP A 30 0.49 -6.41 -0.79
N ARG A 31 -0.58 -7.13 -1.15
CA ARG A 31 -0.74 -7.70 -2.49
C ARG A 31 -0.67 -6.63 -3.57
N PHE A 32 -1.46 -5.56 -3.42
CA PHE A 32 -1.45 -4.41 -4.32
C PHE A 32 -0.02 -3.87 -4.51
N LEU A 33 0.69 -3.59 -3.42
CA LEU A 33 2.04 -3.05 -3.49
C LEU A 33 3.00 -4.03 -4.18
N LYS A 34 2.91 -5.34 -3.93
CA LYS A 34 3.75 -6.35 -4.60
C LYS A 34 3.58 -6.36 -6.11
N PHE A 35 2.34 -6.34 -6.61
CA PHE A 35 2.09 -6.34 -8.06
C PHE A 35 2.44 -5.01 -8.71
N LYS A 36 2.24 -3.91 -7.98
CA LYS A 36 2.36 -2.55 -8.54
C LYS A 36 3.63 -1.81 -8.17
N LEU A 37 4.54 -2.44 -7.43
CA LEU A 37 5.81 -1.83 -7.01
C LEU A 37 6.55 -1.14 -8.17
N PRO A 38 6.74 -1.75 -9.36
CA PRO A 38 7.49 -1.08 -10.43
C PRO A 38 6.75 0.15 -10.98
N GLU A 39 5.42 0.08 -11.09
CA GLU A 39 4.60 1.18 -11.57
C GLU A 39 4.56 2.33 -10.55
N ILE A 40 4.41 2.00 -9.26
CA ILE A 40 4.44 2.97 -8.15
C ILE A 40 5.82 3.62 -8.09
N HIS A 41 6.90 2.84 -8.15
CA HIS A 41 8.27 3.35 -8.14
C HIS A 41 8.47 4.38 -9.26
N ALA A 42 8.20 4.02 -10.50
CA ALA A 42 8.42 4.92 -11.64
C ALA A 42 7.60 6.22 -11.52
N ARG A 43 6.30 6.10 -11.23
CA ARG A 43 5.40 7.27 -11.10
C ARG A 43 5.73 8.13 -9.89
N LEU A 44 6.09 7.53 -8.77
CA LEU A 44 6.41 8.25 -7.54
C LEU A 44 7.71 9.04 -7.72
N THR A 45 8.76 8.40 -8.24
CA THR A 45 10.01 9.11 -8.57
C THR A 45 9.75 10.28 -9.51
N GLN A 46 8.96 10.06 -10.57
CA GLN A 46 8.60 11.14 -11.49
C GLN A 46 7.83 12.27 -10.78
N SER A 47 6.83 11.94 -9.97
CA SER A 47 6.02 12.93 -9.26
C SER A 47 6.84 13.76 -8.27
N LEU A 48 7.78 13.14 -7.55
CA LEU A 48 8.62 13.84 -6.57
C LEU A 48 9.54 14.86 -7.26
N LEU A 49 10.10 14.51 -8.41
CA LEU A 49 10.98 15.39 -9.18
C LEU A 49 10.19 16.50 -9.90
N MET A 50 9.10 16.14 -10.60
CA MET A 50 8.35 17.10 -11.42
C MET A 50 7.55 18.11 -10.59
N ASN A 51 7.11 17.73 -9.39
CA ASN A 51 6.39 18.64 -8.50
C ASN A 51 7.34 19.46 -7.61
N ASN A 52 8.66 19.41 -7.87
CA ASN A 52 9.70 20.03 -7.06
C ASN A 52 9.62 19.67 -5.57
N ILE A 53 9.21 18.43 -5.24
CA ILE A 53 9.28 17.95 -3.85
C ILE A 53 10.72 17.61 -3.50
N ILE A 54 11.51 17.13 -4.48
CA ILE A 54 12.93 16.82 -4.31
C ILE A 54 13.72 17.53 -5.38
N GLU A 55 14.73 18.28 -4.95
CA GLU A 55 15.77 18.83 -5.81
C GLU A 55 17.04 17.99 -5.72
N THR A 56 17.63 17.70 -6.88
CA THR A 56 18.80 16.83 -7.04
C THR A 56 19.48 17.11 -8.37
N ASP A 57 20.79 16.87 -8.45
CA ASP A 57 21.54 16.79 -9.71
C ASP A 57 21.67 15.35 -10.23
N ASN A 58 21.20 14.35 -9.46
CA ASN A 58 21.27 12.93 -9.79
C ASN A 58 19.90 12.22 -9.64
N PRO A 59 18.97 12.38 -10.61
CA PRO A 59 17.67 11.71 -10.61
C PRO A 59 17.73 10.17 -10.52
N GLY A 60 18.82 9.56 -11.01
CA GLY A 60 19.03 8.12 -10.93
C GLY A 60 19.24 7.64 -9.49
N ALA A 61 19.96 8.40 -8.67
CA ALA A 61 20.12 8.12 -7.25
C ALA A 61 18.79 8.22 -6.51
N ILE A 62 17.99 9.27 -6.79
CA ILE A 62 16.65 9.42 -6.20
C ILE A 62 15.73 8.26 -6.58
N SER A 63 15.74 7.85 -7.85
CA SER A 63 15.01 6.65 -8.30
C SER A 63 15.39 5.42 -7.48
N THR A 64 16.68 5.19 -7.27
CA THR A 64 17.19 4.06 -6.49
C THR A 64 16.77 4.14 -5.02
N ALA A 65 16.85 5.33 -4.42
CA ALA A 65 16.48 5.58 -3.03
C ALA A 65 14.96 5.44 -2.80
N VAL A 66 14.12 5.86 -3.75
CA VAL A 66 12.66 5.66 -3.70
C VAL A 66 12.33 4.17 -3.77
N LEU A 67 12.97 3.40 -4.68
CA LEU A 67 12.76 1.95 -4.74
C LEU A 67 13.19 1.25 -3.44
N LYS A 68 14.31 1.68 -2.84
CA LYS A 68 14.78 1.19 -1.54
C LYS A 68 13.74 1.47 -0.44
N GLY A 69 13.16 2.67 -0.41
CA GLY A 69 12.07 3.02 0.52
C GLY A 69 10.83 2.16 0.35
N LEU A 70 10.36 1.97 -0.89
CA LEU A 70 9.20 1.13 -1.18
C LEU A 70 9.43 -0.35 -0.80
N LYS A 71 10.63 -0.88 -1.07
CA LYS A 71 11.01 -2.23 -0.65
C LYS A 71 11.12 -2.37 0.87
N LYS A 72 11.64 -1.35 1.57
CA LYS A 72 11.64 -1.33 3.04
C LYS A 72 10.21 -1.35 3.58
N ALA A 73 9.31 -0.54 3.02
CA ALA A 73 7.90 -0.52 3.39
C ALA A 73 7.26 -1.91 3.24
N LEU A 74 7.50 -2.56 2.10
CA LEU A 74 6.95 -3.88 1.79
C LEU A 74 7.48 -5.01 2.70
N ASN A 75 8.74 -4.90 3.11
CA ASN A 75 9.44 -5.96 3.86
C ASN A 75 9.50 -5.70 5.38
N SER A 76 8.94 -4.58 5.85
CA SER A 76 8.90 -4.26 7.28
C SER A 76 7.98 -5.22 8.03
N THR A 77 8.34 -5.57 9.26
CA THR A 77 7.39 -6.23 10.15
C THR A 77 6.23 -5.29 10.47
N GLU A 78 5.08 -5.83 10.89
CA GLU A 78 3.93 -4.99 11.28
C GLU A 78 4.31 -3.99 12.38
N PHE A 79 5.14 -4.42 13.34
CA PHE A 79 5.63 -3.55 14.41
C PHE A 79 6.54 -2.45 13.87
N ASP A 80 7.57 -2.80 13.09
CA ASP A 80 8.52 -1.82 12.55
C ASP A 80 7.82 -0.81 11.65
N PHE A 81 6.88 -1.28 10.83
CA PHE A 81 6.08 -0.43 9.96
C PHE A 81 5.26 0.58 10.77
N LYS A 82 4.51 0.10 11.77
CA LYS A 82 3.68 0.95 12.64
C LYS A 82 4.51 1.92 13.47
N TYR A 83 5.68 1.48 13.94
CA TYR A 83 6.62 2.32 14.68
C TYR A 83 7.19 3.42 13.80
N PHE A 84 7.62 3.08 12.57
CA PHE A 84 8.19 4.04 11.63
C PHE A 84 7.21 5.17 11.28
N ILE A 85 5.93 4.85 11.03
CA ILE A 85 4.91 5.86 10.70
C ILE A 85 4.28 6.54 11.93
N ALA A 86 4.63 6.11 13.14
CA ALA A 86 4.01 6.60 14.37
C ALA A 86 4.02 8.14 14.53
N PRO A 87 5.10 8.86 14.14
CA PRO A 87 5.16 10.32 14.27
C PRO A 87 4.07 11.05 13.47
N ILE A 88 3.72 10.55 12.28
CA ILE A 88 2.76 11.20 11.37
C ILE A 88 1.44 10.40 11.21
N ARG A 89 1.18 9.42 12.09
CA ARG A 89 0.01 8.53 11.97
C ARG A 89 -1.36 9.23 11.94
N SER A 90 -1.41 10.46 12.47
CA SER A 90 -2.61 11.29 12.54
C SER A 90 -2.59 12.47 11.55
N LEU A 91 -1.67 12.46 10.58
CA LEU A 91 -1.51 13.54 9.60
C LEU A 91 -2.82 13.85 8.85
N VAL A 92 -3.54 12.80 8.42
CA VAL A 92 -4.88 12.94 7.84
C VAL A 92 -5.83 11.85 8.36
N PRO A 93 -7.15 12.10 8.36
CA PRO A 93 -8.13 11.06 8.66
C PRO A 93 -8.04 9.90 7.67
N ARG A 94 -8.02 8.66 8.19
CA ARG A 94 -7.99 7.42 7.38
C ARG A 94 -6.85 7.39 6.35
N ALA A 95 -5.67 7.84 6.76
CA ALA A 95 -4.49 7.86 5.91
C ALA A 95 -4.17 6.48 5.31
N ASN A 96 -3.66 6.47 4.07
CA ASN A 96 -3.08 5.27 3.49
C ASN A 96 -1.73 4.99 4.16
N PRO A 97 -1.52 3.83 4.80
CA PRO A 97 -0.30 3.62 5.59
C PRO A 97 0.97 3.52 4.74
N TYR A 98 0.89 3.07 3.49
CA TYR A 98 2.05 3.09 2.58
C TYR A 98 2.39 4.51 2.13
N SER A 99 1.37 5.36 1.95
CA SER A 99 1.59 6.80 1.71
C SER A 99 2.24 7.47 2.91
N LEU A 100 1.79 7.18 4.14
CA LEU A 100 2.45 7.64 5.35
C LEU A 100 3.90 7.13 5.43
N TYR A 101 4.14 5.84 5.17
CA TYR A 101 5.49 5.29 5.20
C TYR A 101 6.42 6.03 4.25
N MET A 102 6.00 6.23 3.00
CA MET A 102 6.84 6.93 2.03
C MET A 102 6.99 8.42 2.36
N THR A 103 5.98 9.07 2.96
CA THR A 103 6.10 10.45 3.47
C THR A 103 7.19 10.54 4.55
N GLN A 104 7.13 9.69 5.57
CA GLN A 104 8.14 9.63 6.62
C GLN A 104 9.52 9.26 6.06
N TYR A 105 9.59 8.32 5.11
CA TYR A 105 10.84 7.96 4.45
C TYR A 105 11.46 9.14 3.73
N ILE A 106 10.66 9.96 3.04
CA ILE A 106 11.14 11.16 2.36
C ILE A 106 11.70 12.16 3.39
N MET A 107 10.93 12.43 4.44
CA MET A 107 11.27 13.45 5.45
C MET A 107 12.42 13.08 6.38
N GLU A 108 12.68 11.79 6.64
CA GLU A 108 13.68 11.37 7.63
C GLU A 108 14.89 10.67 7.01
N VAL A 109 14.69 9.99 5.88
CA VAL A 109 15.73 9.15 5.27
C VAL A 109 16.24 9.79 4.00
N LEU A 110 15.33 10.08 3.05
CA LEU A 110 15.71 10.58 1.74
C LEU A 110 16.33 11.98 1.81
N ILE A 111 15.81 12.86 2.67
CA ILE A 111 16.37 14.20 2.89
C ILE A 111 17.86 14.19 3.28
N ASN A 112 18.34 13.07 3.85
CA ASN A 112 19.71 12.90 4.29
C ASN A 112 20.58 12.11 3.30
N GLU A 113 20.04 11.68 2.15
CA GLU A 113 20.85 11.01 1.11
C GLU A 113 21.74 12.07 0.41
N PRO A 114 23.03 11.80 0.16
CA PRO A 114 23.99 12.81 -0.34
C PRO A 114 23.61 13.47 -1.66
N GLU A 115 22.85 12.76 -2.49
CA GLU A 115 22.39 13.22 -3.81
C GLU A 115 21.11 14.07 -3.73
N VAL A 116 20.53 14.28 -2.54
CA VAL A 116 19.43 15.22 -2.33
C VAL A 116 20.00 16.59 -1.98
N ILE A 117 19.66 17.58 -2.80
CA ILE A 117 20.01 19.00 -2.56
C ILE A 117 19.05 19.59 -1.55
N GLU A 118 17.74 19.40 -1.76
CA GLU A 118 16.68 19.91 -0.88
C GLU A 118 15.40 19.08 -1.02
N VAL A 119 14.60 19.03 0.06
CA VAL A 119 13.24 18.50 0.06
C VAL A 119 12.26 19.63 0.40
N TYR A 120 11.35 19.93 -0.54
CA TYR A 120 10.36 20.98 -0.38
C TYR A 120 8.98 20.45 -0.01
N GLY A 121 8.21 21.29 0.68
CA GLY A 121 6.83 21.05 1.05
C GLY A 121 6.67 20.61 2.51
N THR A 122 5.46 20.78 3.01
CA THR A 122 5.03 20.27 4.32
C THR A 122 4.80 18.76 4.28
N ASP A 123 4.74 18.12 5.44
CA ASP A 123 4.34 16.72 5.58
C ASP A 123 3.01 16.41 4.86
N LEU A 124 2.04 17.33 4.93
CA LEU A 124 0.76 17.22 4.25
C LEU A 124 0.88 17.29 2.72
N GLU A 125 1.71 18.18 2.18
CA GLU A 125 1.93 18.33 0.73
C GLU A 125 2.67 17.11 0.16
N ILE A 126 3.72 16.65 0.85
CA ILE A 126 4.46 15.44 0.49
C ILE A 126 3.51 14.23 0.52
N TYR A 127 2.73 14.08 1.61
CA TYR A 127 1.73 13.02 1.70
C TYR A 127 0.72 13.10 0.56
N GLY A 128 0.25 14.29 0.20
CA GLY A 128 -0.70 14.51 -0.88
C GLY A 128 -0.19 13.94 -2.21
N ALA A 129 1.04 14.31 -2.60
CA ALA A 129 1.65 13.85 -3.85
C ALA A 129 1.91 12.33 -3.85
N VAL A 130 2.44 11.80 -2.74
CA VAL A 130 2.66 10.35 -2.59
C VAL A 130 1.32 9.59 -2.69
N ASN A 131 0.31 10.07 -1.96
CA ASN A 131 -0.97 9.42 -1.87
C ASN A 131 -1.76 9.48 -3.19
N GLU A 132 -1.61 10.56 -3.96
CA GLU A 132 -2.19 10.66 -5.30
C GLU A 132 -1.68 9.54 -6.20
N VAL A 133 -0.35 9.33 -6.27
CA VAL A 133 0.26 8.26 -7.07
C VAL A 133 -0.26 6.89 -6.62
N ILE A 134 -0.19 6.60 -5.32
CA ILE A 134 -0.62 5.31 -4.77
C ILE A 134 -2.10 5.07 -5.06
N SER A 135 -2.95 6.08 -4.88
CA SER A 135 -4.41 5.96 -5.08
C SER A 135 -4.76 5.73 -6.55
N LEU A 136 -4.13 6.47 -7.48
CA LEU A 136 -4.37 6.31 -8.91
C LEU A 136 -3.97 4.93 -9.41
N VAL A 137 -2.85 4.38 -8.91
CA VAL A 137 -2.43 3.01 -9.27
C VAL A 137 -3.36 1.98 -8.63
N ASN A 138 -3.80 2.20 -7.39
CA ASN A 138 -4.74 1.31 -6.69
C ASN A 138 -6.09 1.21 -7.40
N ILE A 139 -6.67 2.33 -7.85
CA ILE A 139 -7.93 2.34 -8.60
C ILE A 139 -7.82 1.47 -9.87
N LYS A 140 -6.69 1.53 -10.58
CA LYS A 140 -6.47 0.70 -11.77
C LYS A 140 -6.30 -0.78 -11.42
N PHE A 141 -5.66 -1.07 -10.30
CA PHE A 141 -5.48 -2.43 -9.80
C PHE A 141 -6.82 -3.05 -9.40
N GLU A 142 -7.63 -2.36 -8.60
CA GLU A 142 -8.96 -2.81 -8.16
C GLU A 142 -9.88 -3.10 -9.37
N LYS A 143 -9.92 -2.19 -10.35
CA LYS A 143 -10.68 -2.41 -11.60
C LYS A 143 -10.24 -3.68 -12.33
N ALA A 144 -8.93 -3.94 -12.40
CA ALA A 144 -8.43 -5.14 -13.04
C ALA A 144 -8.81 -6.41 -12.27
N GLU A 145 -8.79 -6.38 -10.93
CA GLU A 145 -9.25 -7.50 -10.09
C GLU A 145 -10.75 -7.75 -10.24
N GLU A 146 -11.58 -6.71 -10.25
CA GLU A 146 -13.03 -6.79 -10.46
C GLU A 146 -13.37 -7.41 -11.82
N GLU A 147 -12.64 -7.04 -12.86
CA GLU A 147 -12.83 -7.62 -14.19
C GLU A 147 -12.43 -9.09 -14.24
N ILE A 148 -11.34 -9.48 -13.58
CA ILE A 148 -10.93 -10.89 -13.47
C ILE A 148 -12.00 -11.69 -12.72
N ALA A 149 -12.45 -11.19 -11.57
CA ALA A 149 -13.51 -11.84 -10.80
C ALA A 149 -14.80 -11.99 -11.61
N SER A 150 -15.17 -10.96 -12.39
CA SER A 150 -16.33 -10.98 -13.28
C SER A 150 -16.20 -11.99 -14.41
N GLN A 151 -14.98 -12.23 -14.92
CA GLN A 151 -14.72 -13.26 -15.94
C GLN A 151 -14.84 -14.66 -15.35
N LEU A 152 -14.30 -14.89 -14.14
CA LEU A 152 -14.39 -16.18 -13.45
C LEU A 152 -15.82 -16.51 -13.06
N ALA A 153 -16.60 -15.53 -12.58
CA ALA A 153 -17.99 -15.73 -12.19
C ALA A 153 -18.90 -16.19 -13.36
N LYS A 154 -18.53 -15.88 -14.60
CA LYS A 154 -19.24 -16.37 -15.80
C LYS A 154 -19.01 -17.87 -16.04
N ASN A 155 -17.92 -18.43 -15.53
CA ASN A 155 -17.63 -19.85 -15.64
C ASN A 155 -18.29 -20.62 -14.49
N ARG A 156 -19.48 -21.16 -14.74
CA ARG A 156 -20.26 -21.93 -13.76
C ARG A 156 -19.57 -23.22 -13.26
N ALA A 157 -18.50 -23.66 -13.92
CA ALA A 157 -17.72 -24.83 -13.50
C ALA A 157 -16.72 -24.52 -12.38
N LEU A 158 -16.40 -23.24 -12.11
CA LEU A 158 -15.48 -22.84 -11.05
C LEU A 158 -16.27 -22.31 -9.85
N VAL A 159 -16.15 -22.99 -8.71
CA VAL A 159 -16.82 -22.60 -7.47
C VAL A 159 -15.90 -21.65 -6.68
N PRO A 160 -16.33 -20.42 -6.34
CA PRO A 160 -15.51 -19.50 -5.53
C PRO A 160 -15.01 -20.16 -4.23
N GLY A 161 -13.70 -20.08 -4.00
CA GLY A 161 -13.04 -20.71 -2.85
C GLY A 161 -12.71 -22.20 -3.04
N SER A 162 -13.01 -22.80 -4.20
CA SER A 162 -12.42 -24.10 -4.56
C SER A 162 -10.96 -23.93 -4.98
N ARG A 163 -10.16 -25.00 -4.88
CA ARG A 163 -8.75 -24.99 -5.28
C ARG A 163 -8.59 -24.64 -6.75
N GLU A 164 -9.46 -25.15 -7.61
CA GLU A 164 -9.47 -24.89 -9.06
C GLU A 164 -9.78 -23.41 -9.35
N TYR A 165 -10.72 -22.81 -8.61
CA TYR A 165 -11.01 -21.39 -8.71
C TYR A 165 -9.81 -20.54 -8.28
N GLU A 166 -9.16 -20.89 -7.17
CA GLU A 166 -7.98 -20.17 -6.68
C GLU A 166 -6.81 -20.24 -7.66
N ILE A 167 -6.56 -21.39 -8.27
CA ILE A 167 -5.53 -21.56 -9.31
C ILE A 167 -5.87 -20.69 -10.53
N ALA A 168 -7.10 -20.78 -11.04
CA ALA A 168 -7.54 -19.98 -12.19
C ALA A 168 -7.47 -18.47 -11.91
N LEU A 169 -7.81 -18.05 -10.69
CA LEU A 169 -7.71 -16.68 -10.24
C LEU A 169 -6.25 -16.20 -10.21
N ASP A 170 -5.34 -16.99 -9.65
CA ASP A 170 -3.91 -16.65 -9.60
C ASP A 170 -3.31 -16.54 -11.01
N GLU A 171 -3.61 -17.50 -11.89
CA GLU A 171 -3.16 -17.49 -13.30
C GLU A 171 -3.67 -16.25 -14.05
N MET A 172 -4.96 -15.93 -13.93
CA MET A 172 -5.53 -14.74 -14.58
C MET A 172 -4.93 -13.44 -14.04
N VAL A 173 -4.72 -13.36 -12.72
CA VAL A 173 -4.07 -12.23 -12.07
C VAL A 173 -2.66 -12.04 -12.61
N ARG A 174 -1.83 -13.10 -12.63
CA ARG A 174 -0.46 -12.99 -13.13
C ARG A 174 -0.40 -12.66 -14.62
N ARG A 175 -1.28 -13.26 -15.42
CA ARG A 175 -1.37 -12.97 -16.85
C ARG A 175 -1.70 -11.50 -17.12
N ARG A 176 -2.57 -10.90 -16.30
CA ARG A 176 -3.06 -9.53 -16.51
C ARG A 176 -2.21 -8.46 -15.83
N LEU A 177 -1.67 -8.76 -14.65
CA LEU A 177 -1.00 -7.80 -13.77
C LEU A 177 0.51 -8.04 -13.65
N GLY A 178 1.03 -9.10 -14.27
CA GLY A 178 2.43 -9.50 -14.18
C GLY A 178 2.73 -10.31 -12.91
N GLU A 179 4.01 -10.56 -12.65
CA GLU A 179 4.44 -11.27 -11.45
C GLU A 179 4.55 -10.33 -10.25
N PRO A 180 4.10 -10.76 -9.05
CA PRO A 180 4.28 -9.98 -7.84
C PRO A 180 5.77 -9.90 -7.46
N GLN A 181 6.20 -8.73 -6.98
CA GLN A 181 7.54 -8.55 -6.44
C GLN A 181 7.68 -9.31 -5.10
N LYS A 182 8.91 -9.78 -4.86
CA LYS A 182 9.30 -10.49 -3.63
C LYS A 182 9.61 -9.54 -2.50
#